data_AF-A0AAE2YHV3-F1
#
_entry.id   AF-A0AAE2YHV3-F1
#
_cell.length_a   1.000
_cell.length_b   1.000
_cell.length_c   1.000
_cell.angle_alpha   90.00
_cell.angle_beta   90.00
_cell.angle_gamma   90.00
#
_symmetry.space_group_name_H-M   'P 1'
#
loop_
_entity.id
_entity.type
_entity.pdbx_description
1 polymer ?
#
loop_
_entity_poly.entity_id
_entity_poly.type
_entity_poly.pdbx_seq_one_letter_code
_entity_poly.pdbx_strand_id
1 'polypeptide(L)'
;IYGNFLGGRLHELLVGYVEKIHSLLDFLAEYVSVCFTVRRLFADLLHGIGLEDAYHDVLREGGLLGGARVGVVDAFFLRFHVRSTVNALAPPIDMTLKGLPLSELELEAIELESKFLPKLISSIRAQVSCWDGCVEHLGTLVAKAESGSAEDIVESVKDALEALMPFVKSVEEAFSQIKSRLRVEKEGEIFSFIEELSRRTEEFLEKWRESHEATVSYLQFVLSMVWGDAEYGLDRLREAIQGRNVEEIVPEELPPRDVAFAASRAMIELNEAADVSRRQMERLHYFAKVAEVFESAILMTLAKETKMRFELFNEFQQRMFEDLKEIKILAEKQAQR
;
A
#
# COMPACT_ATOMS: atom_id res chain seq x y z
N ILE A 1 -5.98 -30.77 0.07
CA ILE A 1 -5.51 -29.54 -0.62
C ILE A 1 -6.11 -28.30 0.07
N TYR A 2 -7.44 -28.11 0.07
CA TYR A 2 -8.09 -26.96 0.72
C TYR A 2 -7.97 -26.93 2.28
N GLY A 3 -7.95 -28.09 2.94
CA GLY A 3 -7.67 -28.18 4.39
C GLY A 3 -6.23 -27.81 4.78
N ASN A 4 -5.24 -28.16 3.94
CA ASN A 4 -3.85 -27.66 4.09
C ASN A 4 -3.74 -26.16 3.77
N PHE A 5 -4.76 -25.59 3.13
CA PHE A 5 -4.86 -24.17 2.76
C PHE A 5 -5.36 -23.30 3.93
N LEU A 6 -6.17 -23.84 4.85
CA LEU A 6 -6.59 -23.16 6.08
C LEU A 6 -5.60 -23.33 7.24
N GLY A 7 -4.58 -24.16 7.06
CA GLY A 7 -3.57 -24.42 8.09
C GLY A 7 -2.71 -23.18 8.39
N GLY A 8 -3.21 -22.33 9.29
CA GLY A 8 -2.55 -21.31 10.13
C GLY A 8 -1.52 -20.39 9.48
N ARG A 9 -0.45 -20.94 8.91
CA ARG A 9 0.80 -20.26 8.62
C ARG A 9 0.69 -19.13 7.60
N LEU A 10 -0.04 -19.29 6.50
CA LEU A 10 -0.19 -18.18 5.52
C LEU A 10 -1.01 -17.03 6.12
N HIS A 11 -2.05 -17.35 6.89
CA HIS A 11 -2.88 -16.36 7.54
C HIS A 11 -2.12 -15.63 8.65
N GLU A 12 -1.42 -16.37 9.51
CA GLU A 12 -0.54 -15.81 10.54
C GLU A 12 0.53 -14.90 9.93
N LEU A 13 1.12 -15.31 8.80
CA LEU A 13 2.08 -14.47 8.07
C LEU A 13 1.40 -13.21 7.53
N LEU A 14 0.28 -13.32 6.81
CA LEU A 14 -0.44 -12.17 6.26
C LEU A 14 -0.87 -11.18 7.36
N VAL A 15 -1.44 -11.67 8.46
CA VAL A 15 -1.84 -10.86 9.62
C VAL A 15 -0.62 -10.23 10.29
N GLY A 16 0.46 -10.99 10.47
CA GLY A 16 1.71 -10.49 11.05
C GLY A 16 2.40 -9.41 10.22
N TYR A 17 2.02 -9.23 8.96
CA TYR A 17 2.50 -8.15 8.09
C TYR A 17 1.50 -6.98 7.94
N VAL A 18 0.27 -7.08 8.45
CA VAL A 18 -0.75 -6.00 8.39
C VAL A 18 -0.21 -4.70 8.97
N GLU A 19 0.17 -4.75 10.25
CA GLU A 19 0.62 -3.57 11.00
C GLU A 19 1.85 -2.93 10.33
N LYS A 20 2.77 -3.75 9.83
CA LYS A 20 3.99 -3.30 9.14
C LYS A 20 3.66 -2.62 7.82
N ILE A 21 2.76 -3.21 7.01
CA ILE A 21 2.35 -2.60 5.75
C ILE A 21 1.66 -1.26 5.99
N HIS A 22 0.81 -1.15 7.02
CA HIS A 22 0.18 0.11 7.38
C HIS A 22 1.19 1.16 7.83
N SER A 23 2.06 0.80 8.78
CA SER A 23 3.19 1.64 9.22
C SER A 23 3.98 2.20 8.04
N LEU A 24 4.31 1.34 7.07
CA LEU A 24 5.06 1.74 5.87
C LEU A 24 4.30 2.65 4.91
N LEU A 25 2.99 2.45 4.76
CA LEU A 25 2.16 3.30 3.89
C LEU A 25 1.91 4.67 4.53
N ASP A 26 1.70 4.71 5.85
CA ASP A 26 1.57 5.93 6.62
C ASP A 26 2.88 6.72 6.58
N PHE A 27 4.01 6.04 6.77
CA PHE A 27 5.35 6.60 6.56
C PHE A 27 5.51 7.21 5.16
N LEU A 28 5.12 6.48 4.09
CA LEU A 28 5.21 7.01 2.73
C LEU A 28 4.34 8.25 2.54
N ALA A 29 3.12 8.27 3.09
CA ALA A 29 2.23 9.42 3.01
C ALA A 29 2.85 10.63 3.73
N GLU A 30 3.36 10.45 4.95
CA GLU A 30 4.00 11.50 5.73
C GLU A 30 5.26 12.03 5.02
N TYR A 31 6.12 11.13 4.54
CA TYR A 31 7.34 11.52 3.84
C TYR A 31 7.04 12.29 2.53
N VAL A 32 6.05 11.85 1.75
CA VAL A 32 5.60 12.57 0.55
C VAL A 32 5.09 13.98 0.91
N SER A 33 4.41 14.14 2.04
CA SER A 33 3.98 15.45 2.57
C SER A 33 5.14 16.39 2.87
N VAL A 34 6.21 15.86 3.45
CA VAL A 34 7.42 16.64 3.62
C VAL A 34 7.99 17.03 2.26
N CYS A 35 8.10 16.11 1.31
CA CYS A 35 8.62 16.42 -0.02
C CYS A 35 7.83 17.57 -0.67
N PHE A 36 6.50 17.53 -0.66
CA PHE A 36 5.67 18.62 -1.20
C PHE A 36 5.86 19.93 -0.44
N THR A 37 5.93 19.88 0.89
CA THR A 37 6.11 21.07 1.73
C THR A 37 7.45 21.73 1.46
N VAL A 38 8.53 20.95 1.41
CA VAL A 38 9.88 21.41 1.09
C VAL A 38 9.92 22.04 -0.31
N ARG A 39 9.39 21.34 -1.32
CA ARG A 39 9.34 21.84 -2.70
C ARG A 39 8.60 23.18 -2.79
N ARG A 40 7.42 23.28 -2.17
CA ARG A 40 6.62 24.51 -2.16
C ARG A 40 7.36 25.65 -1.46
N LEU A 41 7.87 25.42 -0.26
CA LEU A 41 8.55 26.47 0.51
C LEU A 41 9.86 26.91 -0.15
N PHE A 42 10.57 26.00 -0.82
CA PHE A 42 11.75 26.35 -1.61
C PHE A 42 11.38 27.17 -2.85
N ALA A 43 10.30 26.79 -3.56
CA ALA A 43 9.77 27.59 -4.66
C ALA A 43 9.31 28.98 -4.19
N ASP A 44 8.63 29.07 -3.04
CA ASP A 44 8.20 30.34 -2.44
C ASP A 44 9.40 31.22 -2.05
N LEU A 45 10.49 30.63 -1.56
CA LEU A 45 11.74 31.33 -1.28
C LEU A 45 12.32 31.92 -2.57
N LEU A 46 12.46 31.10 -3.62
CA LEU A 46 12.99 31.55 -4.91
C LEU A 46 12.10 32.60 -5.58
N HIS A 47 10.78 32.44 -5.53
CA HIS A 47 9.82 33.42 -6.04
C HIS A 47 9.95 34.75 -5.31
N GLY A 48 9.99 34.74 -3.98
CA GLY A 48 10.05 35.96 -3.18
C GLY A 48 11.34 36.77 -3.34
N ILE A 49 12.42 36.16 -3.85
CA ILE A 49 13.68 36.84 -4.18
C ILE A 49 13.83 37.13 -5.69
N GLY A 50 12.78 36.88 -6.49
CA GLY A 50 12.77 37.15 -7.93
C GLY A 50 13.59 36.15 -8.76
N LEU A 51 13.79 34.93 -8.25
CA LEU A 51 14.51 33.83 -8.90
C LEU A 51 13.56 32.70 -9.33
N GLU A 52 12.38 33.03 -9.80
CA GLU A 52 11.32 32.07 -10.18
C GLU A 52 11.81 31.01 -11.18
N ASP A 53 12.52 31.44 -12.22
CA ASP A 53 13.07 30.55 -13.25
C ASP A 53 14.27 29.72 -12.74
N ALA A 54 14.89 30.14 -11.64
CA ALA A 54 16.05 29.47 -11.10
C ALA A 54 15.70 28.09 -10.57
N TYR A 55 14.47 27.82 -10.07
CA TYR A 55 14.09 26.51 -9.54
C TYR A 55 14.42 25.38 -10.53
N HIS A 56 14.07 25.56 -11.81
CA HIS A 56 14.30 24.56 -12.84
C HIS A 56 15.76 24.49 -13.32
N ASP A 57 16.46 25.63 -13.36
CA ASP A 57 17.88 25.66 -13.76
C ASP A 57 18.79 25.05 -12.70
N VAL A 58 18.44 25.28 -11.44
CA VAL A 58 19.15 24.84 -10.26
C VAL A 58 18.99 23.33 -10.03
N LEU A 59 17.86 22.75 -10.44
CA LEU A 59 17.64 21.30 -10.45
C LEU A 59 18.42 20.56 -11.55
N ARG A 60 18.98 21.25 -12.56
CA ARG A 60 19.83 20.62 -13.59
C ARG A 60 21.23 20.34 -13.06
N GLU A 61 21.88 19.32 -13.61
CA GLU A 61 23.27 18.99 -13.32
C GLU A 61 24.18 20.13 -13.83
N GLY A 62 24.93 20.78 -12.95
CA GLY A 62 25.76 21.96 -13.28
C GLY A 62 25.01 23.29 -13.42
N GLY A 63 23.76 23.38 -12.96
CA GLY A 63 22.99 24.64 -12.95
C GLY A 63 23.70 25.76 -12.20
N LEU A 64 23.90 26.91 -12.86
CA LEU A 64 24.49 28.10 -12.26
C LEU A 64 23.38 29.03 -11.73
N LEU A 65 23.45 29.39 -10.44
CA LEU A 65 22.78 30.57 -9.87
C LEU A 65 23.42 31.84 -10.48
N GLY A 66 23.15 32.13 -11.77
CA GLY A 66 24.01 33.06 -12.51
C GLY A 66 23.36 33.92 -13.59
N GLY A 67 22.04 33.90 -13.75
CA GLY A 67 21.37 34.66 -14.83
C GLY A 67 20.23 35.58 -14.39
N ALA A 68 19.55 35.26 -13.30
CA ALA A 68 18.38 36.02 -12.88
C ALA A 68 18.80 37.26 -12.07
N ARG A 69 18.41 38.43 -12.57
CA ARG A 69 18.54 39.68 -11.83
C ARG A 69 17.59 39.58 -10.65
N VAL A 70 18.12 39.47 -9.43
CA VAL A 70 17.34 39.75 -8.21
C VAL A 70 16.60 41.06 -8.51
N GLY A 71 15.27 41.01 -8.51
CA GLY A 71 14.46 42.20 -8.76
C GLY A 71 14.87 43.30 -7.79
N VAL A 72 14.47 44.55 -8.06
CA VAL A 72 14.60 45.61 -7.05
C VAL A 72 13.59 45.30 -5.93
N VAL A 73 13.93 44.33 -5.09
CA VAL A 73 13.10 43.87 -3.99
C VAL A 73 13.41 44.77 -2.82
N ASP A 74 12.37 45.40 -2.29
CA ASP A 74 12.46 46.20 -1.07
C ASP A 74 13.13 45.37 0.03
N ALA A 75 14.14 45.95 0.69
CA ALA A 75 14.85 45.29 1.78
C ALA A 75 13.87 44.84 2.87
N PHE A 76 12.81 45.60 3.15
CA PHE A 76 11.80 45.17 4.12
C PHE A 76 11.06 43.89 3.68
N PHE A 77 10.69 43.78 2.41
CA PHE A 77 10.03 42.61 1.84
C PHE A 77 10.93 41.38 1.85
N LEU A 78 12.19 41.52 1.44
CA LEU A 78 13.21 40.46 1.49
C LEU A 78 13.36 39.90 2.91
N ARG A 79 13.45 40.78 3.91
CA ARG A 79 13.63 40.38 5.31
C ARG A 79 12.42 39.62 5.85
N PHE A 80 11.22 40.12 5.59
CA PHE A 80 9.99 39.48 6.03
C PHE A 80 9.82 38.10 5.39
N HIS A 81 10.02 38.01 4.08
CA HIS A 81 9.78 36.78 3.32
C HIS A 81 10.80 35.70 3.64
N VAL A 82 12.10 36.04 3.67
CA VAL A 82 13.16 35.10 4.08
C VAL A 82 12.88 34.53 5.48
N ARG A 83 12.59 35.39 6.46
CA ARG A 83 12.32 34.95 7.83
C ARG A 83 11.08 34.06 7.89
N SER A 84 9.99 34.46 7.23
CA SER A 84 8.74 33.69 7.22
C SER A 84 8.94 32.31 6.61
N THR A 85 9.66 32.22 5.49
CA THR A 85 9.86 30.95 4.78
C THR A 85 10.80 30.02 5.53
N VAL A 86 11.91 30.51 6.09
CA VAL A 86 12.81 29.69 6.92
C VAL A 86 12.11 29.16 8.16
N ASN A 87 11.35 30.01 8.85
CA ASN A 87 10.57 29.62 10.04
C ASN A 87 9.43 28.63 9.72
N ALA A 88 8.90 28.66 8.49
CA ALA A 88 7.90 27.70 8.03
C ALA A 88 8.53 26.37 7.57
N LEU A 89 9.78 26.39 7.11
CA LEU A 89 10.48 25.25 6.53
C LEU A 89 11.18 24.36 7.57
N ALA A 90 11.73 24.96 8.63
CA ALA A 90 12.43 24.21 9.66
C ALA A 90 11.54 23.21 10.44
N PRO A 91 10.32 23.57 10.92
CA PRO A 91 9.53 22.66 11.73
C PRO A 91 9.10 21.37 11.00
N PRO A 92 8.59 21.40 9.75
CA PRO A 92 8.27 20.16 9.02
C PRO A 92 9.48 19.24 8.83
N ILE A 93 10.67 19.79 8.61
CA ILE A 93 11.88 18.98 8.42
C ILE A 93 12.36 18.41 9.75
N ASP A 94 12.45 19.25 10.79
CA ASP A 94 12.95 18.82 12.10
C ASP A 94 11.98 17.87 12.82
N MET A 95 10.66 18.06 12.68
CA MET A 95 9.69 17.18 13.31
C MET A 95 9.51 15.88 12.54
N THR A 96 9.44 15.94 11.21
CA THR A 96 9.18 14.76 10.41
C THR A 96 10.49 14.05 10.06
N LEU A 97 11.38 14.62 9.22
CA LEU A 97 12.56 13.88 8.74
C LEU A 97 13.48 13.38 9.85
N LYS A 98 13.67 14.15 10.92
CA LYS A 98 14.46 13.71 12.08
C LYS A 98 13.67 12.85 13.06
N GLY A 99 12.34 13.00 13.10
CA GLY A 99 11.45 12.21 13.93
C GLY A 99 11.12 10.84 13.36
N LEU A 100 11.42 10.60 12.08
CA LEU A 100 11.18 9.33 11.41
C LEU A 100 11.89 8.17 12.13
N PRO A 101 11.19 7.05 12.42
CA PRO A 101 11.76 5.91 13.12
C PRO A 101 12.61 5.05 12.15
N LEU A 102 13.70 5.62 11.63
CA LEU A 102 14.52 4.99 10.58
C LEU A 102 15.05 3.61 10.98
N SER A 103 15.35 3.39 12.26
CA SER A 103 15.79 2.08 12.76
C SER A 103 14.68 1.02 12.73
N GLU A 104 13.42 1.40 12.99
CA GLU A 104 12.28 0.50 12.88
C GLU A 104 12.00 0.17 11.41
N LEU A 105 12.06 1.18 10.53
CA LEU A 105 11.94 1.00 9.08
C LEU A 105 13.05 0.10 8.51
N GLU A 106 14.26 0.14 9.07
CA GLU A 106 15.36 -0.76 8.68
C GLU A 106 15.05 -2.21 9.04
N LEU A 107 14.48 -2.46 10.22
CA LEU A 107 14.05 -3.80 10.63
C LEU A 107 12.92 -4.30 9.72
N GLU A 108 11.91 -3.47 9.46
CA GLU A 108 10.81 -3.80 8.56
C GLU A 108 11.32 -4.08 7.14
N ALA A 109 12.30 -3.32 6.65
CA ALA A 109 12.90 -3.55 5.33
C ALA A 109 13.58 -4.92 5.23
N ILE A 110 14.26 -5.36 6.29
CA ILE A 110 14.89 -6.69 6.36
C ILE A 110 13.80 -7.78 6.41
N GLU A 111 12.82 -7.64 7.29
CA GLU A 111 11.76 -8.63 7.49
C GLU A 111 10.85 -8.80 6.27
N LEU A 112 10.70 -7.75 5.46
CA LEU A 112 9.93 -7.78 4.22
C LEU A 112 10.79 -8.13 3.00
N GLU A 113 12.10 -8.31 3.15
CA GLU A 113 13.04 -8.43 2.03
C GLU A 113 12.84 -7.32 0.98
N SER A 114 12.66 -6.08 1.44
CA SER A 114 12.45 -4.92 0.58
C SER A 114 13.75 -4.44 -0.04
N LYS A 115 13.75 -4.23 -1.36
CA LYS A 115 14.88 -3.59 -2.07
C LYS A 115 14.77 -2.07 -2.15
N PHE A 116 13.57 -1.53 -1.98
CA PHE A 116 13.32 -0.10 -2.09
C PHE A 116 13.57 0.63 -0.76
N LEU A 117 13.05 0.10 0.36
CA LEU A 117 13.16 0.76 1.67
C LEU A 117 14.60 1.08 2.08
N PRO A 118 15.60 0.17 1.93
CA PRO A 118 16.97 0.51 2.31
C PRO A 118 17.55 1.68 1.51
N LYS A 119 17.15 1.83 0.24
CA LYS A 119 17.59 2.96 -0.61
C LYS A 119 16.95 4.25 -0.13
N LEU A 120 15.64 4.23 0.13
CA LEU A 120 14.92 5.39 0.63
C LEU A 120 15.44 5.85 2.00
N ILE A 121 15.68 4.90 2.92
CA ILE A 121 16.26 5.19 4.25
C ILE A 121 17.64 5.83 4.10
N SER A 122 18.50 5.30 3.23
CA SER A 122 19.81 5.90 2.93
C SER A 122 19.68 7.33 2.41
N SER A 123 18.74 7.58 1.49
CA SER A 123 18.42 8.93 1.01
C SER A 123 17.95 9.85 2.12
N ILE A 124 17.09 9.38 3.03
CA ILE A 124 16.60 10.19 4.15
C ILE A 124 17.73 10.53 5.13
N ARG A 125 18.61 9.56 5.45
CA ARG A 125 19.80 9.83 6.28
C ARG A 125 20.69 10.90 5.65
N ALA A 126 20.91 10.84 4.33
CA ALA A 126 21.65 11.87 3.61
C ALA A 126 20.94 13.23 3.66
N GLN A 127 19.61 13.26 3.48
CA GLN A 127 18.80 14.48 3.59
C GLN A 127 18.89 15.12 4.97
N VAL A 128 18.80 14.33 6.04
CA VAL A 128 18.96 14.81 7.43
C VAL A 128 20.35 15.40 7.62
N SER A 129 21.40 14.71 7.17
CA SER A 129 22.77 15.22 7.29
C SER A 129 22.99 16.50 6.48
N CYS A 130 22.42 16.61 5.28
CA CYS A 130 22.47 17.83 4.48
C CYS A 130 21.72 18.97 5.18
N TRP A 131 20.52 18.69 5.70
CA TRP A 131 19.72 19.65 6.44
C TRP A 131 20.46 20.20 7.65
N ASP A 132 21.07 19.33 8.47
CA ASP A 132 21.86 19.76 9.63
C ASP A 132 23.02 20.68 9.24
N GLY A 133 23.67 20.43 8.10
CA GLY A 133 24.67 21.33 7.54
C GLY A 133 24.11 22.67 7.03
N CYS A 134 22.84 22.72 6.65
CA CYS A 134 22.18 23.95 6.17
C CYS A 134 21.71 24.86 7.32
N VAL A 135 21.44 24.31 8.51
CA VAL A 135 20.85 25.06 9.63
C VAL A 135 21.69 26.30 9.98
N GLU A 136 23.02 26.20 9.95
CA GLU A 136 23.90 27.33 10.23
C GLU A 136 23.80 28.44 9.17
N HIS A 137 23.75 28.07 7.89
CA HIS A 137 23.57 29.01 6.79
C HIS A 137 22.20 29.71 6.86
N LEU A 138 21.14 28.97 7.19
CA LEU A 138 19.81 29.52 7.38
C LEU A 138 19.73 30.47 8.59
N GLY A 139 20.38 30.11 9.70
CA GLY A 139 20.48 30.99 10.88
C GLY A 139 21.23 32.29 10.56
N THR A 140 22.32 32.20 9.79
CA THR A 140 23.08 33.36 9.32
C THR A 140 22.23 34.25 8.42
N LEU A 141 21.50 33.65 7.47
CA LEU A 141 20.58 34.35 6.59
C LEU A 141 19.49 35.09 7.38
N VAL A 142 18.89 34.46 8.40
CA VAL A 142 17.88 35.12 9.27
C VAL A 142 18.51 36.29 10.03
N ALA A 143 19.69 36.13 10.63
CA ALA A 143 20.38 37.21 11.35
C ALA A 143 20.72 38.40 10.44
N LYS A 144 21.16 38.12 9.20
CA LYS A 144 21.45 39.13 8.18
C LYS A 144 20.19 39.78 7.64
N ALA A 145 19.08 39.07 7.52
CA ALA A 145 17.78 39.67 7.27
C ALA A 145 17.38 40.64 8.39
N GLU A 146 17.65 40.35 9.66
CA GLU A 146 17.24 41.25 10.74
C GLU A 146 18.04 42.56 10.79
N SER A 147 19.34 42.52 10.45
CA SER A 147 20.28 43.62 10.75
C SER A 147 21.20 44.06 9.61
N GLY A 148 21.26 43.31 8.50
CA GLY A 148 22.20 43.52 7.39
C GLY A 148 21.72 44.52 6.32
N SER A 149 22.65 44.95 5.47
CA SER A 149 22.34 45.70 4.25
C SER A 149 21.63 44.80 3.23
N ALA A 150 21.00 45.38 2.20
CA ALA A 150 20.39 44.60 1.13
C ALA A 150 21.41 43.69 0.41
N GLU A 151 22.64 44.17 0.23
CA GLU A 151 23.74 43.43 -0.40
C GLU A 151 24.18 42.23 0.46
N ASP A 152 24.32 42.41 1.78
CA ASP A 152 24.63 41.33 2.72
C ASP A 152 23.55 40.25 2.74
N ILE A 153 22.27 40.65 2.61
CA ILE A 153 21.13 39.74 2.55
C ILE A 153 21.19 38.93 1.26
N VAL A 154 21.44 39.56 0.11
CA VAL A 154 21.52 38.87 -1.18
C VAL A 154 22.66 37.84 -1.21
N GLU A 155 23.85 38.19 -0.69
CA GLU A 155 24.96 37.23 -0.62
C GLU A 155 24.64 36.06 0.33
N SER A 156 24.04 36.34 1.49
CA SER A 156 23.63 35.29 2.44
C SER A 156 22.53 34.38 1.88
N VAL A 157 21.63 34.93 1.06
CA VAL A 157 20.60 34.15 0.35
C VAL A 157 21.29 33.20 -0.62
N LYS A 158 22.27 33.67 -1.39
CA LYS A 158 23.01 32.84 -2.34
C LYS A 158 23.75 31.70 -1.63
N ASP A 159 24.48 32.00 -0.55
CA ASP A 159 25.17 31.00 0.27
C ASP A 159 24.18 29.95 0.82
N ALA A 160 23.03 30.39 1.34
CA ALA A 160 22.00 29.49 1.85
C ALA A 160 21.37 28.62 0.76
N LEU A 161 21.15 29.17 -0.44
CA LEU A 161 20.63 28.41 -1.59
C LEU A 161 21.64 27.37 -2.08
N GLU A 162 22.93 27.73 -2.15
CA GLU A 162 24.00 26.79 -2.50
C GLU A 162 24.10 25.65 -1.48
N ALA A 163 23.97 25.96 -0.18
CA ALA A 163 23.96 24.96 0.88
C ALA A 163 22.71 24.07 0.85
N LEU A 164 21.52 24.63 0.61
CA LEU A 164 20.26 23.89 0.51
C LEU A 164 20.18 23.01 -0.74
N MET A 165 21.03 23.25 -1.73
CA MET A 165 20.90 22.61 -3.03
C MET A 165 20.97 21.08 -3.03
N PRO A 166 21.97 20.49 -2.36
CA PRO A 166 22.07 19.03 -2.29
C PRO A 166 20.85 18.42 -1.58
N PHE A 167 20.31 19.11 -0.57
CA PHE A 167 19.10 18.67 0.13
C PHE A 167 17.87 18.64 -0.80
N VAL A 168 17.61 19.74 -1.51
CA VAL A 168 16.46 19.83 -2.44
C VAL A 168 16.59 18.79 -3.57
N LYS A 169 17.78 18.61 -4.14
CA LYS A 169 18.04 17.59 -5.16
C LYS A 169 17.76 16.19 -4.64
N SER A 170 18.23 15.87 -3.43
CA SER A 170 17.98 14.57 -2.82
C SER A 170 16.49 14.32 -2.56
N VAL A 171 15.74 15.34 -2.14
CA VAL A 171 14.28 15.26 -1.95
C VAL A 171 13.56 15.01 -3.27
N GLU A 172 13.93 15.71 -4.34
CA GLU A 172 13.35 15.54 -5.68
C GLU A 172 13.65 14.16 -6.27
N GLU A 173 14.86 13.63 -6.07
CA GLU A 173 15.24 12.28 -6.48
C GLU A 173 14.40 11.23 -5.75
N ALA A 174 14.28 11.34 -4.42
CA ALA A 174 13.48 10.42 -3.62
C ALA A 174 11.99 10.48 -4.02
N PHE A 175 11.45 11.68 -4.20
CA PHE A 175 10.08 11.87 -4.65
C PHE A 175 9.83 11.26 -6.04
N SER A 176 10.75 11.45 -6.99
CA SER A 176 10.68 10.86 -8.33
C SER A 176 10.73 9.32 -8.29
N GLN A 177 11.53 8.76 -7.38
CA GLN A 177 11.59 7.33 -7.13
C GLN A 177 10.29 6.76 -6.55
N ILE A 178 9.61 7.50 -5.66
CA ILE A 178 8.30 7.12 -5.12
C ILE A 178 7.22 7.21 -6.21
N LYS A 179 7.14 8.34 -6.91
CA LYS A 179 6.15 8.57 -7.98
C LYS A 179 6.23 7.50 -9.07
N SER A 180 7.44 7.18 -9.53
CA SER A 180 7.66 6.15 -10.57
C SER A 180 7.21 4.75 -10.12
N ARG A 181 7.40 4.40 -8.84
CA ARG A 181 6.96 3.12 -8.28
C ARG A 181 5.46 3.04 -8.09
N LEU A 182 4.84 4.14 -7.64
CA LEU A 182 3.39 4.24 -7.55
C LEU A 182 2.74 4.21 -8.95
N ARG A 183 3.46 4.66 -10.00
CA ARG A 183 2.97 4.80 -11.39
C ARG A 183 1.80 5.79 -11.49
N VAL A 184 1.88 6.87 -10.72
CA VAL A 184 0.88 7.94 -10.72
C VAL A 184 1.33 9.03 -11.69
N GLU A 185 0.45 9.41 -12.62
CA GLU A 185 0.77 10.44 -13.63
C GLU A 185 0.84 11.83 -13.02
N LYS A 186 -0.19 12.20 -12.23
CA LYS A 186 -0.30 13.51 -11.61
C LYS A 186 0.18 13.51 -10.16
N GLU A 187 1.03 14.46 -9.81
CA GLU A 187 1.55 14.57 -8.44
C GLU A 187 0.45 14.74 -7.39
N GLY A 188 -0.61 15.50 -7.71
CA GLY A 188 -1.74 15.71 -6.80
C GLY A 188 -2.57 14.46 -6.49
N GLU A 189 -2.36 13.35 -7.21
CA GLU A 189 -3.08 12.09 -6.99
C GLU A 189 -2.29 11.12 -6.08
N ILE A 190 -1.03 11.43 -5.74
CA ILE A 190 -0.14 10.53 -4.98
C ILE A 190 -0.72 10.20 -3.61
N PHE A 191 -1.17 11.21 -2.86
CA PHE A 191 -1.75 11.00 -1.52
C PHE A 191 -2.98 10.13 -1.56
N SER A 192 -3.96 10.49 -2.40
CA SER A 192 -5.19 9.72 -2.57
C SER A 192 -4.91 8.28 -2.99
N PHE A 193 -3.83 8.05 -3.74
CA PHE A 193 -3.44 6.71 -4.14
C PHE A 193 -2.80 5.92 -3.00
N ILE A 194 -1.96 6.54 -2.17
CA ILE A 194 -1.39 5.90 -0.97
C ILE A 194 -2.50 5.56 0.04
N GLU A 195 -3.44 6.49 0.27
CA GLU A 195 -4.61 6.27 1.13
C GLU A 195 -5.48 5.12 0.61
N GLU A 196 -5.75 5.08 -0.70
CA GLU A 196 -6.50 3.98 -1.31
C GLU A 196 -5.75 2.65 -1.21
N LEU A 197 -4.42 2.63 -1.40
CA LEU A 197 -3.59 1.44 -1.20
C LEU A 197 -3.67 0.93 0.24
N SER A 198 -3.61 1.83 1.22
CA SER A 198 -3.70 1.48 2.64
C SER A 198 -5.06 0.87 2.94
N ARG A 199 -6.14 1.60 2.65
CA ARG A 199 -7.52 1.16 2.91
C ARG A 199 -7.87 -0.16 2.22
N ARG A 200 -7.49 -0.34 0.94
CA ARG A 200 -7.81 -1.58 0.21
C ARG A 200 -7.01 -2.77 0.67
N THR A 201 -5.78 -2.54 1.13
CA THR A 201 -4.93 -3.58 1.71
C THR A 201 -5.46 -4.00 3.08
N GLU A 202 -5.92 -3.06 3.91
CA GLU A 202 -6.62 -3.36 5.17
C GLU A 202 -7.85 -4.23 4.93
N GLU A 203 -8.74 -3.77 4.05
CA GLU A 203 -9.97 -4.50 3.71
C GLU A 203 -9.69 -5.89 3.15
N PHE A 204 -8.55 -6.07 2.48
CA PHE A 204 -8.10 -7.39 2.01
C PHE A 204 -7.74 -8.26 3.21
N LEU A 205 -6.88 -7.79 4.09
CA LEU A 205 -6.32 -8.58 5.19
C LEU A 205 -7.38 -8.92 6.25
N GLU A 206 -8.29 -7.99 6.58
CA GLU A 206 -9.38 -8.22 7.53
C GLU A 206 -10.37 -9.28 7.02
N LYS A 207 -10.83 -9.12 5.79
CA LYS A 207 -11.95 -9.91 5.24
C LYS A 207 -11.50 -11.15 4.47
N TRP A 208 -10.20 -11.33 4.27
CA TRP A 208 -9.64 -12.55 3.66
C TRP A 208 -10.05 -13.80 4.45
N ARG A 209 -9.92 -13.77 5.77
CA ARG A 209 -10.23 -14.91 6.64
C ARG A 209 -11.71 -15.26 6.60
N GLU A 210 -12.58 -14.27 6.80
CA GLU A 210 -14.04 -14.42 6.78
C GLU A 210 -14.50 -15.04 5.45
N SER A 211 -13.91 -14.61 4.33
CA SER A 211 -14.30 -15.11 3.00
C SER A 211 -14.02 -16.60 2.78
N HIS A 212 -12.97 -17.14 3.40
CA HIS A 212 -12.55 -18.52 3.17
C HIS A 212 -12.97 -19.48 4.28
N GLU A 213 -12.91 -19.06 5.55
CA GLU A 213 -13.37 -19.87 6.67
C GLU A 213 -14.89 -20.06 6.65
N ALA A 214 -15.66 -19.01 6.35
CA ALA A 214 -17.12 -19.13 6.25
C ALA A 214 -17.49 -20.12 5.15
N THR A 215 -16.91 -19.98 3.96
CA THR A 215 -17.18 -20.85 2.81
C THR A 215 -16.91 -22.32 3.09
N VAL A 216 -15.75 -22.63 3.67
CA VAL A 216 -15.39 -24.03 3.96
C VAL A 216 -16.23 -24.58 5.10
N SER A 217 -16.43 -23.81 6.17
CA SER A 217 -17.23 -24.25 7.33
C SER A 217 -18.70 -24.45 6.95
N TYR A 218 -19.24 -23.61 6.07
CA TYR A 218 -20.63 -23.71 5.63
C TYR A 218 -20.83 -24.86 4.64
N LEU A 219 -19.90 -25.06 3.70
CA LEU A 219 -19.91 -26.27 2.86
C LEU A 219 -19.84 -27.52 3.75
N GLN A 220 -18.91 -27.58 4.71
CA GLN A 220 -18.83 -28.70 5.65
C GLN A 220 -20.13 -28.94 6.42
N PHE A 221 -20.78 -27.88 6.90
CA PHE A 221 -22.06 -27.97 7.59
C PHE A 221 -23.19 -28.49 6.70
N VAL A 222 -23.31 -28.00 5.47
CA VAL A 222 -24.40 -28.43 4.58
C VAL A 222 -24.16 -29.87 4.10
N LEU A 223 -22.91 -30.25 3.84
CA LEU A 223 -22.56 -31.64 3.52
C LEU A 223 -22.80 -32.55 4.74
N SER A 224 -22.47 -32.12 5.96
CA SER A 224 -22.77 -32.92 7.16
C SER A 224 -24.27 -33.15 7.38
N MET A 225 -25.12 -32.21 6.98
CA MET A 225 -26.57 -32.41 6.97
C MET A 225 -27.05 -33.42 5.91
N VAL A 226 -26.34 -33.55 4.79
CA VAL A 226 -26.65 -34.49 3.70
C VAL A 226 -26.05 -35.88 3.94
N TRP A 227 -25.09 -36.05 4.86
CA TRP A 227 -24.44 -37.35 5.09
C TRP A 227 -24.37 -37.76 6.57
N GLY A 228 -25.01 -37.01 7.47
CA GLY A 228 -25.06 -37.28 8.91
C GLY A 228 -23.76 -37.03 9.68
N ASP A 229 -22.61 -36.95 8.97
CA ASP A 229 -21.29 -36.70 9.52
C ASP A 229 -20.48 -35.78 8.58
N ALA A 230 -19.75 -34.82 9.17
CA ALA A 230 -19.02 -33.79 8.43
C ALA A 230 -17.75 -34.30 7.74
N GLU A 231 -17.01 -35.21 8.37
CA GLU A 231 -15.81 -35.81 7.77
C GLU A 231 -16.21 -36.79 6.67
N TYR A 232 -17.23 -37.61 6.91
CA TYR A 232 -17.79 -38.53 5.92
C TYR A 232 -18.38 -37.78 4.71
N GLY A 233 -19.15 -36.71 4.94
CA GLY A 233 -19.71 -35.88 3.87
C GLY A 233 -18.65 -35.14 3.05
N LEU A 234 -17.58 -34.67 3.69
CA LEU A 234 -16.41 -34.10 3.01
C LEU A 234 -15.70 -35.10 2.11
N ASP A 235 -15.51 -36.34 2.58
CA ASP A 235 -14.82 -37.37 1.80
C ASP A 235 -15.67 -37.83 0.61
N ARG A 236 -16.99 -37.93 0.75
CA ARG A 236 -17.90 -38.20 -0.38
C ARG A 236 -17.94 -37.06 -1.39
N LEU A 237 -17.93 -35.79 -0.95
CA LEU A 237 -17.82 -34.66 -1.87
C LEU A 237 -16.47 -34.69 -2.62
N ARG A 238 -15.36 -35.01 -1.93
CA ARG A 238 -14.05 -35.16 -2.58
C ARG A 238 -14.08 -36.25 -3.65
N GLU A 239 -14.74 -37.37 -3.38
CA GLU A 239 -14.93 -38.46 -4.35
C GLU A 239 -15.80 -38.04 -5.54
N ALA A 240 -16.85 -37.24 -5.32
CA ALA A 240 -17.73 -36.69 -6.36
C ALA A 240 -16.94 -35.80 -7.33
N ILE A 241 -16.19 -34.84 -6.79
CA ILE A 241 -15.35 -33.90 -7.55
C ILE A 241 -14.23 -34.63 -8.32
N GLN A 242 -13.82 -35.80 -7.86
CA GLN A 242 -12.85 -36.66 -8.53
C GLN A 242 -13.46 -37.56 -9.62
N GLY A 243 -14.73 -37.36 -9.98
CA GLY A 243 -15.37 -37.99 -11.14
C GLY A 243 -16.08 -39.31 -10.84
N ARG A 244 -16.48 -39.58 -9.59
CA ARG A 244 -17.43 -40.68 -9.30
C ARG A 244 -18.86 -40.30 -9.70
N ASN A 245 -19.68 -41.32 -9.93
CA ASN A 245 -21.07 -41.16 -10.34
C ASN A 245 -21.91 -40.50 -9.23
N VAL A 246 -22.53 -39.36 -9.51
CA VAL A 246 -23.35 -38.58 -8.55
C VAL A 246 -24.52 -39.40 -7.99
N GLU A 247 -25.02 -40.36 -8.76
CA GLU A 247 -26.11 -41.28 -8.37
C GLU A 247 -25.75 -42.20 -7.18
N GLU A 248 -24.46 -42.45 -6.94
CA GLU A 248 -23.98 -43.30 -5.83
C GLU A 248 -23.85 -42.54 -4.51
N ILE A 249 -24.13 -41.22 -4.52
CA ILE A 249 -23.75 -40.30 -3.45
C ILE A 249 -24.94 -39.95 -2.53
N VAL A 250 -26.18 -40.03 -3.01
CA VAL A 250 -27.37 -39.77 -2.17
C VAL A 250 -27.63 -40.97 -1.26
N PRO A 251 -27.52 -40.85 0.08
CA PRO A 251 -27.79 -41.97 0.98
C PRO A 251 -29.27 -42.36 0.89
N GLU A 252 -29.57 -43.65 0.74
CA GLU A 252 -30.95 -44.16 0.72
C GLU A 252 -31.74 -43.85 2.02
N GLU A 253 -31.00 -43.56 3.09
CA GLU A 253 -31.52 -43.36 4.45
C GLU A 253 -32.05 -41.95 4.70
N LEU A 254 -31.79 -40.98 3.81
CA LEU A 254 -32.18 -39.58 4.01
C LEU A 254 -33.42 -39.19 3.21
N PRO A 255 -34.34 -38.39 3.79
CA PRO A 255 -35.49 -37.88 3.06
C PRO A 255 -35.06 -37.06 1.84
N PRO A 256 -35.50 -37.43 0.61
CA PRO A 256 -35.05 -36.74 -0.60
C PRO A 256 -35.39 -35.24 -0.63
N ARG A 257 -36.44 -34.81 0.06
CA ARG A 257 -36.79 -33.39 0.21
C ARG A 257 -35.76 -32.60 1.03
N ASP A 258 -35.23 -33.21 2.07
CA ASP A 258 -34.24 -32.57 2.95
C ASP A 258 -32.90 -32.46 2.22
N VAL A 259 -32.55 -33.47 1.43
CA VAL A 259 -31.38 -33.44 0.53
C VAL A 259 -31.50 -32.33 -0.51
N ALA A 260 -32.66 -32.19 -1.17
CA ALA A 260 -32.89 -31.12 -2.15
C ALA A 260 -32.84 -29.71 -1.53
N PHE A 261 -33.36 -29.57 -0.30
CA PHE A 261 -33.30 -28.33 0.47
C PHE A 261 -31.86 -27.98 0.85
N ALA A 262 -31.12 -28.95 1.41
CA ALA A 262 -29.72 -28.77 1.78
C ALA A 262 -28.86 -28.41 0.57
N ALA A 263 -28.99 -29.13 -0.55
CA ALA A 263 -28.30 -28.80 -1.80
C ALA A 263 -28.62 -27.38 -2.29
N SER A 264 -29.89 -26.96 -2.19
CA SER A 264 -30.28 -25.58 -2.52
C SER A 264 -29.62 -24.54 -1.61
N ARG A 265 -29.53 -24.82 -0.30
CA ARG A 265 -28.85 -23.92 0.65
C ARG A 265 -27.35 -23.83 0.38
N ALA A 266 -26.68 -24.95 0.13
CA ALA A 266 -25.26 -24.97 -0.23
C ALA A 266 -24.97 -24.13 -1.48
N MET A 267 -25.81 -24.22 -2.52
CA MET A 267 -25.64 -23.42 -3.73
C MET A 267 -25.72 -21.90 -3.49
N ILE A 268 -26.63 -21.45 -2.62
CA ILE A 268 -26.74 -20.01 -2.27
C ILE A 268 -25.46 -19.53 -1.59
N GLU A 269 -25.01 -20.26 -0.57
CA GLU A 269 -23.82 -19.94 0.21
C GLU A 269 -22.55 -19.96 -0.65
N LEU A 270 -22.48 -20.92 -1.57
CA LEU A 270 -21.38 -21.04 -2.51
C LEU A 270 -21.32 -19.86 -3.50
N ASN A 271 -22.46 -19.28 -3.87
CA ASN A 271 -22.52 -18.06 -4.67
C ASN A 271 -22.12 -16.81 -3.86
N GLU A 272 -22.59 -16.68 -2.62
CA GLU A 272 -22.17 -15.59 -1.73
C GLU A 272 -20.66 -15.62 -1.50
N ALA A 273 -20.09 -16.80 -1.26
CA ALA A 273 -18.66 -17.04 -1.18
C ALA A 273 -17.90 -16.63 -2.46
N ALA A 274 -18.45 -16.97 -3.64
CA ALA A 274 -17.87 -16.57 -4.92
C ALA A 274 -17.84 -15.04 -5.09
N ASP A 275 -18.88 -14.33 -4.64
CA ASP A 275 -18.93 -12.87 -4.68
C ASP A 275 -17.95 -12.22 -3.70
N VAL A 276 -17.72 -12.82 -2.53
CA VAL A 276 -16.67 -12.35 -1.61
C VAL A 276 -15.28 -12.62 -2.19
N SER A 277 -15.04 -13.83 -2.70
CA SER A 277 -13.78 -14.21 -3.38
C SER A 277 -13.43 -13.23 -4.51
N ARG A 278 -14.41 -12.89 -5.37
CA ARG A 278 -14.20 -11.93 -6.47
C ARG A 278 -13.77 -10.56 -5.97
N ARG A 279 -14.45 -10.02 -4.95
CA ARG A 279 -14.09 -8.74 -4.32
C ARG A 279 -12.71 -8.80 -3.68
N GLN A 280 -12.33 -9.94 -3.09
CA GLN A 280 -11.02 -10.09 -2.50
C GLN A 280 -9.91 -10.22 -3.54
N MET A 281 -10.17 -10.84 -4.69
CA MET A 281 -9.24 -10.86 -5.81
C MET A 281 -8.98 -9.44 -6.35
N GLU A 282 -10.00 -8.59 -6.41
CA GLU A 282 -9.84 -7.17 -6.76
C GLU A 282 -8.97 -6.45 -5.73
N ARG A 283 -9.16 -6.70 -4.43
CA ARG A 283 -8.34 -6.09 -3.37
C ARG A 283 -6.92 -6.63 -3.31
N LEU A 284 -6.71 -7.91 -3.64
CA LEU A 284 -5.39 -8.53 -3.75
C LEU A 284 -4.51 -7.81 -4.77
N HIS A 285 -5.10 -7.17 -5.79
CA HIS A 285 -4.36 -6.31 -6.71
C HIS A 285 -3.65 -5.16 -5.97
N TYR A 286 -4.30 -4.54 -4.99
CA TYR A 286 -3.72 -3.46 -4.19
C TYR A 286 -2.60 -3.98 -3.27
N PHE A 287 -2.80 -5.13 -2.62
CA PHE A 287 -1.73 -5.78 -1.85
C PHE A 287 -0.52 -6.14 -2.74
N ALA A 288 -0.77 -6.67 -3.94
CA ALA A 288 0.29 -6.91 -4.92
C ALA A 288 0.99 -5.62 -5.34
N LYS A 289 0.25 -4.52 -5.48
CA LYS A 289 0.83 -3.21 -5.78
C LYS A 289 1.69 -2.69 -4.64
N VAL A 290 1.32 -2.89 -3.39
CA VAL A 290 2.17 -2.61 -2.21
C VAL A 290 3.47 -3.41 -2.30
N ALA A 291 3.40 -4.70 -2.60
CA ALA A 291 4.59 -5.55 -2.77
C ALA A 291 5.51 -5.05 -3.91
N GLU A 292 4.92 -4.59 -5.02
CA GLU A 292 5.66 -3.97 -6.14
C GLU A 292 6.34 -2.66 -5.72
N VAL A 293 5.62 -1.76 -5.03
CA VAL A 293 6.14 -0.46 -4.58
C VAL A 293 7.35 -0.65 -3.67
N PHE A 294 7.26 -1.58 -2.72
CA PHE A 294 8.37 -1.86 -1.81
C PHE A 294 9.42 -2.82 -2.39
N GLU A 295 9.23 -3.33 -3.60
CA GLU A 295 10.07 -4.39 -4.19
C GLU A 295 10.31 -5.55 -3.21
N SER A 296 9.25 -5.95 -2.49
CA SER A 296 9.31 -6.96 -1.43
C SER A 296 9.14 -8.37 -2.01
N ALA A 297 10.17 -9.21 -1.88
CA ALA A 297 10.11 -10.59 -2.36
C ALA A 297 9.10 -11.45 -1.57
N ILE A 298 9.02 -11.25 -0.25
CA ILE A 298 8.10 -11.96 0.64
C ILE A 298 6.66 -11.59 0.32
N LEU A 299 6.31 -10.28 0.32
CA LEU A 299 4.94 -9.85 0.03
C LEU A 299 4.53 -10.29 -1.38
N MET A 300 5.47 -10.32 -2.32
CA MET A 300 5.17 -10.76 -3.67
C MET A 300 4.91 -12.27 -3.77
N THR A 301 5.59 -13.08 -2.96
CA THR A 301 5.31 -14.51 -2.82
C THR A 301 3.94 -14.72 -2.19
N LEU A 302 3.63 -14.01 -1.09
CA LEU A 302 2.32 -14.07 -0.43
C LEU A 302 1.19 -13.71 -1.39
N ALA A 303 1.34 -12.64 -2.18
CA ALA A 303 0.34 -12.23 -3.15
C ALA A 303 0.11 -13.28 -4.24
N LYS A 304 1.18 -13.90 -4.76
CA LYS A 304 1.11 -14.97 -5.77
C LYS A 304 0.42 -16.22 -5.23
N GLU A 305 0.80 -16.65 -4.03
CA GLU A 305 0.17 -17.81 -3.37
C GLU A 305 -1.31 -17.55 -3.11
N THR A 306 -1.64 -16.36 -2.61
CA THR A 306 -3.02 -15.92 -2.37
C THR A 306 -3.84 -15.88 -3.67
N LYS A 307 -3.24 -15.39 -4.76
CA LYS A 307 -3.90 -15.35 -6.07
C LYS A 307 -4.21 -16.74 -6.59
N MET A 308 -3.22 -17.63 -6.59
CA MET A 308 -3.39 -19.03 -7.02
C MET A 308 -4.51 -19.71 -6.20
N ARG A 309 -4.59 -19.40 -4.91
CA ARG A 309 -5.62 -19.91 -4.01
C ARG A 309 -7.03 -19.46 -4.40
N PHE A 310 -7.23 -18.18 -4.71
CA PHE A 310 -8.51 -17.69 -5.23
C PHE A 310 -8.85 -18.26 -6.61
N GLU A 311 -7.86 -18.43 -7.49
CA GLU A 311 -8.07 -19.03 -8.82
C GLU A 311 -8.54 -20.48 -8.69
N LEU A 312 -7.90 -21.28 -7.83
CA LEU A 312 -8.33 -22.64 -7.52
C LEU A 312 -9.73 -22.66 -6.90
N PHE A 313 -10.03 -21.75 -5.96
CA PHE A 313 -11.36 -21.65 -5.39
C PHE A 313 -12.42 -21.44 -6.48
N ASN A 314 -12.21 -20.49 -7.37
CA ASN A 314 -13.17 -20.19 -8.44
C ASN A 314 -13.36 -21.39 -9.39
N GLU A 315 -12.31 -22.14 -9.69
CA GLU A 315 -12.40 -23.37 -10.50
C GLU A 315 -13.24 -24.45 -9.79
N PHE A 316 -12.94 -24.74 -8.52
CA PHE A 316 -13.65 -25.78 -7.77
C PHE A 316 -15.09 -25.37 -7.42
N GLN A 317 -15.33 -24.09 -7.17
CA GLN A 317 -16.65 -23.53 -6.87
C GLN A 317 -17.64 -23.85 -7.99
N GLN A 318 -17.24 -23.65 -9.26
CA GLN A 318 -18.11 -23.94 -10.40
C GLN A 318 -18.46 -25.42 -10.50
N ARG A 319 -17.49 -26.31 -10.27
CA ARG A 319 -17.73 -27.77 -10.28
C ARG A 319 -18.68 -28.19 -9.18
N MET A 320 -18.41 -27.75 -7.95
CA MET A 320 -19.27 -28.02 -6.79
C MET A 320 -20.70 -27.52 -7.01
N PHE A 321 -20.87 -26.37 -7.67
CA PHE A 321 -22.18 -25.82 -7.98
C PHE A 321 -22.98 -26.73 -8.93
N GLU A 322 -22.37 -27.23 -10.00
CA GLU A 322 -23.04 -28.15 -10.93
C GLU A 322 -23.33 -29.50 -10.25
N ASP A 323 -22.41 -30.05 -9.46
CA ASP A 323 -22.65 -31.30 -8.71
C ASP A 323 -23.83 -31.16 -7.74
N LEU A 324 -23.91 -30.06 -6.99
CA LEU A 324 -25.02 -29.78 -6.07
C LEU A 324 -26.36 -29.64 -6.80
N LYS A 325 -26.34 -29.06 -8.01
CA LYS A 325 -27.52 -28.92 -8.85
C LYS A 325 -27.99 -30.27 -9.38
N GLU A 326 -27.08 -31.18 -9.74
CA GLU A 326 -27.42 -32.56 -10.10
C GLU A 326 -28.00 -33.33 -8.92
N ILE A 327 -27.38 -33.26 -7.74
CA ILE A 327 -27.87 -33.87 -6.49
C ILE A 327 -29.30 -33.38 -6.19
N LYS A 328 -29.53 -32.07 -6.29
CA LYS A 328 -30.86 -31.48 -6.09
C LYS A 328 -31.89 -32.09 -7.06
N ILE A 329 -31.59 -32.13 -8.36
CA ILE A 329 -32.50 -32.65 -9.37
C ILE A 329 -32.82 -34.14 -9.12
N LEU A 330 -31.82 -34.93 -8.74
CA LEU A 330 -31.99 -36.36 -8.42
C LEU A 330 -32.89 -36.53 -7.19
N ALA A 331 -32.65 -35.77 -6.13
CA ALA A 331 -33.42 -35.83 -4.91
C ALA A 331 -34.88 -35.37 -5.12
N GLU A 332 -35.11 -34.33 -5.92
CA GLU A 332 -36.46 -33.88 -6.31
C GLU A 332 -37.22 -34.95 -7.12
N LYS A 333 -36.54 -35.65 -8.04
CA LYS A 333 -37.13 -36.78 -8.79
C LYS A 333 -37.48 -37.95 -7.88
N GLN A 334 -36.65 -38.26 -6.88
CA GLN A 334 -36.94 -39.31 -5.91
C GLN A 334 -38.11 -38.93 -4.99
N ALA A 335 -38.23 -37.66 -4.60
CA ALA A 335 -39.35 -37.18 -3.77
C ALA A 335 -40.72 -37.21 -4.47
N GLN A 336 -40.74 -37.34 -5.80
CA GLN A 336 -41.96 -37.42 -6.63
C GLN A 336 -42.42 -38.85 -6.91
N ARG A 337 -41.58 -39.86 -6.61
CA ARG A 337 -41.89 -41.29 -6.74
C ARG A 337 -42.59 -41.81 -5.50
#